data_AF-A0A4U0GVL2-F1
#
_entry.id   AF-A0A4U0GVL2-F1
#
_cell.length_a   1.000
_cell.length_b   1.000
_cell.length_c   1.000
_cell.angle_alpha   90.00
_cell.angle_beta   90.00
_cell.angle_gamma   90.00
#
_symmetry.space_group_name_H-M   'P 1'
#
loop_
_entity.id
_entity.type
_entity.pdbx_description
1 polymer ?
#
loop_
_entity_poly.entity_id
_entity_poly.type
_entity_poly.pdbx_seq_one_letter_code
_entity_poly.pdbx_strand_id
1 'polypeptide(L)'
;MGLLNLFARENNNSKSPLQRKQASEKILKQLGIPYIDHLPYIESEEEAKIRTAQDITKRVLILAYLLYILEVPQQKDNITNYFKEYDIWDHVSPDERRLLELDNWDEQDKTNVSWRAESLWVLLWSIRLVDKLTLKDDFVNAQAIIEKLPEFLSDPSEFIRQVRIRATVDILDFSDLIYRAHWAVRNAYLEGKPAPADLSSSTVMERHYAINWITFQADEWDEVTTDT
;
A
#
# COMPACT_ATOMS: atom_id res chain seq x y z
N MET A 1 -15.37 -13.97 15.79
CA MET A 1 -14.13 -13.15 15.72
C MET A 1 -13.20 -13.52 14.53
N GLY A 2 -13.64 -14.31 13.53
CA GLY A 2 -12.74 -15.25 12.85
C GLY A 2 -12.16 -14.92 11.46
N LEU A 3 -12.52 -13.81 10.79
CA LEU A 3 -12.03 -13.51 9.43
C LEU A 3 -11.65 -12.03 9.19
N LEU A 4 -12.01 -11.13 10.11
CA LEU A 4 -11.79 -9.68 9.98
C LEU A 4 -10.44 -9.20 10.52
N ASN A 5 -9.56 -10.11 10.95
CA ASN A 5 -8.32 -9.77 11.68
C ASN A 5 -7.10 -10.56 11.13
N LEU A 6 -7.08 -10.91 9.84
CA LEU A 6 -6.07 -11.81 9.25
C LEU A 6 -4.62 -11.36 9.48
N PHE A 7 -4.38 -10.06 9.58
CA PHE A 7 -3.05 -9.48 9.79
C PHE A 7 -2.92 -8.68 11.10
N ALA A 8 -3.80 -8.95 12.07
CA ALA A 8 -3.84 -8.23 13.34
C ALA A 8 -2.77 -8.66 14.37
N ARG A 9 -2.11 -9.79 14.14
CA ARG A 9 -1.08 -10.36 15.02
C ARG A 9 0.10 -10.79 14.18
N GLU A 10 1.30 -10.54 14.67
CA GLU A 10 2.52 -10.98 13.99
C GLU A 10 2.56 -12.51 13.92
N ASN A 11 2.72 -13.03 12.71
CA ASN A 11 3.08 -14.41 12.50
C ASN A 11 4.60 -14.49 12.44
N ASN A 12 5.20 -15.42 13.19
CA ASN A 12 6.64 -15.70 13.10
C ASN A 12 6.93 -17.08 12.51
N ASN A 13 5.90 -17.78 12.04
CA ASN A 13 6.05 -19.08 11.41
C ASN A 13 6.31 -18.88 9.93
N SER A 14 7.56 -19.09 9.52
CA SER A 14 7.96 -19.10 8.12
C SER A 14 7.11 -20.06 7.29
N LYS A 15 6.87 -19.68 6.03
CA LYS A 15 6.10 -20.46 5.07
C LYS A 15 6.88 -20.57 3.77
N SER A 16 6.92 -21.79 3.24
CA SER A 16 7.27 -21.98 1.83
C SER A 16 6.28 -21.24 0.92
N PRO A 17 6.68 -20.86 -0.31
CA PRO A 17 5.78 -20.24 -1.27
C PRO A 17 4.47 -21.03 -1.50
N LEU A 18 4.56 -22.36 -1.53
CA LEU A 18 3.39 -23.24 -1.66
C LEU A 18 2.43 -23.15 -0.46
N GLN A 19 2.96 -23.19 0.77
CA GLN A 19 2.14 -23.05 1.97
C GLN A 19 1.45 -21.69 2.05
N ARG A 20 2.14 -20.63 1.59
CA ARG A 20 1.59 -19.28 1.52
C ARG A 20 0.44 -19.20 0.52
N LYS A 21 0.65 -19.67 -0.72
CA LYS A 21 -0.42 -19.79 -1.72
C LYS A 21 -1.64 -20.52 -1.18
N GLN A 22 -1.44 -21.70 -0.57
CA GLN A 22 -2.53 -22.50 -0.02
C GLN A 22 -3.29 -21.77 1.10
N ALA A 23 -2.58 -21.00 1.94
CA ALA A 23 -3.20 -20.18 2.99
C ALA A 23 -4.05 -19.06 2.38
N SER A 24 -3.53 -18.34 1.38
CA SER A 24 -4.25 -17.30 0.65
C SER A 24 -5.50 -17.86 -0.03
N GLU A 25 -5.40 -18.98 -0.75
CA GLU A 25 -6.53 -19.61 -1.44
C GLU A 25 -7.62 -20.07 -0.47
N LYS A 26 -7.23 -20.56 0.71
CA LYS A 26 -8.17 -20.87 1.79
C LYS A 26 -8.92 -19.63 2.27
N ILE A 27 -8.24 -18.50 2.43
CA ILE A 27 -8.85 -17.22 2.81
C ILE A 27 -9.81 -16.75 1.72
N LEU A 28 -9.38 -16.73 0.45
CA LEU A 28 -10.20 -16.32 -0.69
C LEU A 28 -11.46 -17.17 -0.80
N LYS A 29 -11.33 -18.49 -0.68
CA LYS A 29 -12.47 -19.43 -0.66
C LYS A 29 -13.46 -19.11 0.45
N GLN A 30 -12.98 -18.78 1.65
CA GLN A 30 -13.84 -18.40 2.79
C GLN A 30 -14.56 -17.07 2.56
N LEU A 31 -13.96 -16.15 1.80
CA LEU A 31 -14.54 -14.85 1.45
C LEU A 31 -15.44 -14.90 0.21
N GLY A 32 -15.55 -16.06 -0.45
CA GLY A 32 -16.30 -16.21 -1.71
C GLY A 32 -15.59 -15.58 -2.92
N ILE A 33 -14.28 -15.39 -2.85
CA ILE A 33 -13.46 -14.84 -3.93
C ILE A 33 -12.88 -16.02 -4.74
N PRO A 34 -13.08 -16.07 -6.07
CA PRO A 34 -12.49 -17.12 -6.90
C PRO A 34 -10.97 -16.95 -6.97
N TYR A 35 -10.25 -18.04 -7.21
CA TYR A 35 -8.82 -18.05 -7.45
C TYR A 35 -8.50 -19.09 -8.53
N ILE A 36 -7.28 -19.05 -9.07
CA ILE A 36 -6.82 -19.98 -10.11
C ILE A 36 -5.57 -20.72 -9.66
N ASP A 37 -5.54 -22.04 -9.90
CA ASP A 37 -4.50 -22.91 -9.34
C ASP A 37 -3.10 -22.66 -9.91
N HIS A 38 -3.03 -22.19 -11.16
CA HIS A 38 -1.78 -22.00 -11.90
C HIS A 38 -1.21 -20.58 -11.82
N LEU A 39 -1.79 -19.71 -11.00
CA LEU A 39 -1.16 -18.42 -10.72
C LEU A 39 0.21 -18.68 -10.04
N PRO A 40 1.32 -18.10 -10.53
CA PRO A 40 2.64 -18.30 -9.97
C PRO A 40 2.72 -18.06 -8.45
N TYR A 41 3.70 -18.69 -7.82
CA TYR A 41 4.06 -18.36 -6.45
C TYR A 41 4.90 -17.08 -6.46
N ILE A 42 4.75 -16.28 -5.40
CA ILE A 42 5.72 -15.21 -5.12
C ILE A 42 7.01 -15.80 -4.50
N GLU A 43 8.02 -14.96 -4.34
CA GLU A 43 9.32 -15.32 -3.79
C GLU A 43 9.23 -15.94 -2.38
N SER A 44 10.23 -16.75 -2.04
CA SER A 44 10.41 -17.24 -0.68
C SER A 44 10.90 -16.13 0.27
N GLU A 45 10.83 -16.37 1.59
CA GLU A 45 11.39 -15.43 2.58
C GLU A 45 12.90 -15.24 2.46
N GLU A 46 13.62 -16.22 1.91
CA GLU A 46 15.07 -16.18 1.70
C GLU A 46 15.46 -15.33 0.49
N GLU A 47 14.58 -15.26 -0.52
CA GLU A 47 14.78 -14.50 -1.76
C GLU A 47 14.22 -13.08 -1.66
N ALA A 48 13.16 -12.90 -0.87
CA ALA A 48 12.44 -11.64 -0.76
C ALA A 48 13.33 -10.53 -0.20
N LYS A 49 13.33 -9.40 -0.91
CA LYS A 49 13.89 -8.13 -0.41
C LYS A 49 12.74 -7.26 0.05
N ILE A 50 12.88 -6.68 1.23
CA ILE A 50 11.89 -5.76 1.79
C ILE A 50 12.54 -4.38 1.97
N ARG A 51 11.86 -3.33 1.52
CA ARG A 51 12.28 -1.94 1.72
C ARG A 51 12.44 -1.61 3.20
N THR A 52 13.35 -0.71 3.52
CA THR A 52 13.60 -0.37 4.93
C THR A 52 12.41 0.38 5.54
N ALA A 53 12.30 0.35 6.88
CA ALA A 53 11.30 1.13 7.59
C ALA A 53 11.41 2.64 7.26
N GLN A 54 12.63 3.14 7.08
CA GLN A 54 12.92 4.52 6.74
C GLN A 54 12.42 4.87 5.33
N ASP A 55 12.70 4.04 4.32
CA ASP A 55 12.24 4.27 2.94
C ASP A 55 10.71 4.27 2.88
N ILE A 56 10.08 3.30 3.55
CA ILE A 56 8.62 3.23 3.62
C ILE A 56 8.05 4.45 4.35
N THR A 57 8.67 4.91 5.44
CA THR A 57 8.21 6.10 6.17
C THR A 57 8.31 7.37 5.33
N LYS A 58 9.36 7.54 4.52
CA LYS A 58 9.46 8.68 3.60
C LYS A 58 8.36 8.64 2.54
N ARG A 59 8.09 7.47 1.94
CA ARG A 59 6.96 7.29 1.00
C ARG A 59 5.62 7.59 1.66
N VAL A 60 5.41 7.15 2.91
CA VAL A 60 4.23 7.47 3.71
C VAL A 60 4.04 8.98 3.84
N LEU A 61 5.09 9.71 4.21
CA LEU A 61 5.03 11.17 4.33
C LEU A 61 4.67 11.81 2.98
N ILE A 62 5.33 11.41 1.89
CA ILE A 62 5.07 11.96 0.55
C ILE A 62 3.59 11.81 0.17
N LEU A 63 3.06 10.58 0.22
CA LEU A 63 1.67 10.32 -0.15
C LEU A 63 0.67 11.00 0.79
N ALA A 64 0.95 11.04 2.10
CA ALA A 64 0.09 11.70 3.07
C ALA A 64 -0.01 13.21 2.83
N TYR A 65 1.11 13.86 2.52
CA TYR A 65 1.11 15.29 2.23
C TYR A 65 0.50 15.62 0.86
N LEU A 66 0.60 14.73 -0.14
CA LEU A 66 -0.15 14.88 -1.39
C LEU A 66 -1.67 14.77 -1.16
N LEU A 67 -2.11 13.83 -0.34
CA LEU A 67 -3.51 13.76 0.10
C LEU A 67 -3.93 15.02 0.87
N TYR A 68 -3.05 15.58 1.68
CA TYR A 68 -3.33 16.84 2.38
C TYR A 68 -3.45 18.04 1.43
N ILE A 69 -2.61 18.10 0.38
CA ILE A 69 -2.67 19.17 -0.65
C ILE A 69 -4.01 19.13 -1.39
N LEU A 70 -4.59 17.94 -1.60
CA LEU A 70 -5.92 17.80 -2.19
C LEU A 70 -6.98 18.62 -1.44
N GLU A 71 -6.91 18.63 -0.11
CA GLU A 71 -7.84 19.33 0.79
C GLU A 71 -7.42 20.79 1.04
N VAL A 72 -6.12 21.06 1.10
CA VAL A 72 -5.55 22.38 1.41
C VAL A 72 -4.48 22.79 0.38
N PRO A 73 -4.87 23.14 -0.86
CA PRO A 73 -3.93 23.40 -1.95
C PRO A 73 -2.91 24.51 -1.66
N GLN A 74 -3.25 25.46 -0.79
CA GLN A 74 -2.38 26.59 -0.43
C GLN A 74 -1.13 26.17 0.37
N GLN A 75 -1.06 24.92 0.86
CA GLN A 75 0.08 24.40 1.62
C GLN A 75 1.14 23.71 0.74
N LYS A 76 0.92 23.58 -0.58
CA LYS A 76 1.83 22.90 -1.51
C LYS A 76 3.28 23.43 -1.43
N ASP A 77 3.46 24.75 -1.36
CA ASP A 77 4.79 25.35 -1.30
C ASP A 77 5.49 25.09 0.04
N ASN A 78 4.75 25.15 1.16
CA ASN A 78 5.26 24.84 2.49
C ASN A 78 5.68 23.36 2.58
N ILE A 79 4.87 22.46 2.04
CA ILE A 79 5.15 21.01 1.98
C ILE A 79 6.37 20.74 1.10
N THR A 80 6.48 21.41 -0.04
CA THR A 80 7.64 21.28 -0.93
C THR A 80 8.94 21.73 -0.26
N ASN A 81 8.90 22.85 0.48
CA ASN A 81 10.04 23.32 1.25
C ASN A 81 10.39 22.36 2.40
N TYR A 82 9.38 21.86 3.11
CA TYR A 82 9.55 20.85 4.15
C TYR A 82 10.21 19.57 3.62
N PHE A 83 9.83 19.09 2.43
CA PHE A 83 10.50 17.94 1.83
C PHE A 83 11.98 18.18 1.53
N LYS A 84 12.35 19.41 1.14
CA LYS A 84 13.74 19.79 0.90
C LYS A 84 14.53 19.96 2.20
N GLU A 85 13.91 20.51 3.23
CA GLU A 85 14.52 20.73 4.55
C GLU A 85 14.91 19.43 5.25
N TYR A 86 14.08 18.38 5.11
CA TYR A 86 14.25 17.10 5.81
C TYR A 86 14.70 15.94 4.92
N ASP A 87 15.35 16.22 3.77
CA ASP A 87 15.91 15.21 2.86
C ASP A 87 14.89 14.13 2.41
N ILE A 88 13.65 14.56 2.18
CA ILE A 88 12.54 13.74 1.63
C ILE A 88 12.42 13.95 0.12
N TRP A 89 12.78 15.14 -0.38
CA TRP A 89 12.60 15.54 -1.78
C TRP A 89 13.23 14.56 -2.79
N ASP A 90 14.36 13.95 -2.44
CA ASP A 90 15.05 12.97 -3.29
C ASP A 90 14.29 11.65 -3.45
N HIS A 91 13.28 11.39 -2.62
CA HIS A 91 12.40 10.22 -2.70
C HIS A 91 11.06 10.52 -3.39
N VAL A 92 10.78 11.77 -3.72
CA VAL A 92 9.60 12.18 -4.50
C VAL A 92 9.75 11.63 -5.92
N SER A 93 8.77 10.86 -6.36
CA SER A 93 8.78 10.25 -7.69
C SER A 93 8.60 11.30 -8.79
N PRO A 94 8.96 11.01 -10.05
CA PRO A 94 8.72 11.90 -11.18
C PRO A 94 7.27 12.42 -11.27
N ASP A 95 6.28 11.56 -11.10
CA ASP A 95 4.86 11.94 -11.18
C ASP A 95 4.43 12.84 -10.02
N GLU A 96 4.93 12.55 -8.81
CA GLU A 96 4.67 13.36 -7.61
C GLU A 96 5.37 14.72 -7.71
N ARG A 97 6.58 14.76 -8.27
CA ARG A 97 7.31 16.01 -8.53
C ARG A 97 6.54 16.89 -9.50
N ARG A 98 6.01 16.30 -10.58
CA ARG A 98 5.13 17.02 -11.51
C ARG A 98 3.95 17.65 -10.76
N LEU A 99 3.28 16.91 -9.87
CA LEU A 99 2.16 17.44 -9.08
C LEU A 99 2.57 18.60 -8.16
N LEU A 100 3.74 18.52 -7.53
CA LEU A 100 4.24 19.57 -6.63
C LEU A 100 4.67 20.84 -7.39
N GLU A 101 5.09 20.70 -8.65
CA GLU A 101 5.52 21.80 -9.52
C GLU A 101 4.37 22.45 -10.32
N LEU A 102 3.28 21.74 -10.58
CA LEU A 102 2.11 22.26 -11.28
C LEU A 102 1.39 23.33 -10.47
N ASP A 103 0.95 24.43 -11.10
CA ASP A 103 0.16 25.47 -10.44
C ASP A 103 -1.16 24.92 -9.87
N ASN A 104 -1.87 24.09 -10.64
CA ASN A 104 -3.14 23.47 -10.27
C ASN A 104 -3.21 22.02 -10.76
N TRP A 105 -3.89 21.17 -10.01
CA TRP A 105 -4.19 19.78 -10.39
C TRP A 105 -5.49 19.71 -11.17
N ASP A 106 -5.51 18.91 -12.23
CA ASP A 106 -6.76 18.58 -12.91
C ASP A 106 -7.59 17.53 -12.13
N GLU A 107 -8.79 17.21 -12.62
CA GLU A 107 -9.67 16.27 -11.91
C GLU A 107 -9.13 14.83 -11.92
N GLN A 108 -8.34 14.45 -12.91
CA GLN A 108 -7.72 13.14 -12.96
C GLN A 108 -6.56 13.04 -11.97
N ASP A 109 -5.74 14.09 -11.85
CA ASP A 109 -4.68 14.22 -10.85
C ASP A 109 -5.25 14.07 -9.44
N LYS A 110 -6.33 14.81 -9.13
CA LYS A 110 -7.03 14.73 -7.85
C LYS A 110 -7.57 13.32 -7.57
N THR A 111 -8.18 12.71 -8.58
CA THR A 111 -8.73 11.35 -8.48
C THR A 111 -7.62 10.34 -8.18
N ASN A 112 -6.51 10.39 -8.95
CA ASN A 112 -5.36 9.51 -8.77
C ASN A 112 -4.73 9.67 -7.37
N VAL A 113 -4.56 10.91 -6.91
CA VAL A 113 -4.05 11.18 -5.56
C VAL A 113 -4.99 10.63 -4.50
N SER A 114 -6.32 10.80 -4.65
CA SER A 114 -7.29 10.27 -3.69
C SER A 114 -7.22 8.75 -3.53
N TRP A 115 -6.95 8.02 -4.63
CA TRP A 115 -6.79 6.57 -4.60
C TRP A 115 -5.54 6.12 -3.84
N ARG A 116 -4.49 6.96 -3.77
CA ARG A 116 -3.28 6.65 -2.99
C ARG A 116 -3.53 6.52 -1.48
N ALA A 117 -4.71 6.90 -0.97
CA ALA A 117 -5.11 6.58 0.41
C ALA A 117 -5.07 5.07 0.70
N GLU A 118 -5.42 4.24 -0.28
CA GLU A 118 -5.39 2.78 -0.16
C GLU A 118 -3.96 2.24 -0.17
N SER A 119 -3.11 2.79 -1.04
CA SER A 119 -1.67 2.53 -1.03
C SER A 119 -1.04 2.89 0.33
N LEU A 120 -1.36 4.08 0.84
CA LEU A 120 -0.85 4.61 2.11
C LEU A 120 -1.24 3.73 3.31
N TRP A 121 -2.44 3.16 3.30
CA TRP A 121 -2.89 2.26 4.37
C TRP A 121 -2.05 0.98 4.45
N VAL A 122 -1.67 0.40 3.31
CA VAL A 122 -0.75 -0.76 3.26
C VAL A 122 0.64 -0.37 3.76
N LEU A 123 1.14 0.79 3.35
CA LEU A 123 2.44 1.29 3.83
C LEU A 123 2.42 1.46 5.36
N LEU A 124 1.42 2.15 5.93
CA LEU A 124 1.26 2.33 7.38
C LEU A 124 1.16 0.99 8.13
N TRP A 125 0.44 0.01 7.56
CA TRP A 125 0.34 -1.34 8.13
C TRP A 125 1.70 -2.07 8.13
N SER A 126 2.47 -1.94 7.04
CA SER A 126 3.78 -2.56 6.91
C SER A 126 4.80 -2.00 7.91
N ILE A 127 4.60 -0.78 8.40
CA ILE A 127 5.43 -0.14 9.42
C ILE A 127 4.79 -0.07 10.81
N ARG A 128 3.81 -0.94 11.07
CA ARG A 128 3.14 -1.12 12.38
C ARG A 128 2.41 0.11 12.93
N LEU A 129 2.10 1.10 12.10
CA LEU A 129 1.24 2.22 12.50
C LEU A 129 -0.26 1.89 12.35
N VAL A 130 -0.56 0.88 11.53
CA VAL A 130 -1.86 0.26 11.42
C VAL A 130 -1.75 -1.21 11.84
N ASP A 131 -2.53 -1.60 12.85
CA ASP A 131 -2.48 -2.96 13.39
C ASP A 131 -3.08 -3.98 12.43
N LYS A 132 -4.09 -3.58 11.65
CA LYS A 132 -4.97 -4.47 10.90
C LYS A 132 -5.11 -4.03 9.46
N LEU A 133 -4.99 -5.00 8.57
CA LEU A 133 -5.27 -4.86 7.15
C LEU A 133 -6.24 -5.98 6.76
N THR A 134 -7.29 -5.66 5.99
CA THR A 134 -8.19 -6.68 5.44
C THR A 134 -8.29 -6.54 3.92
N LEU A 135 -8.95 -7.50 3.25
CA LEU A 135 -9.26 -7.35 1.82
C LEU A 135 -10.53 -6.52 1.58
N LYS A 136 -11.39 -6.39 2.59
CA LYS A 136 -12.76 -5.85 2.48
C LYS A 136 -12.98 -4.61 3.34
N ASP A 137 -11.92 -3.86 3.64
CA ASP A 137 -12.14 -2.61 4.35
C ASP A 137 -12.93 -1.67 3.42
N ASP A 138 -13.91 -0.97 3.99
CA ASP A 138 -14.45 0.23 3.37
C ASP A 138 -13.31 1.22 3.12
N PHE A 139 -13.52 2.16 2.19
CA PHE A 139 -12.52 3.17 1.81
C PHE A 139 -11.79 3.75 3.03
N VAL A 140 -10.47 3.84 2.91
CA VAL A 140 -9.63 4.35 4.00
C VAL A 140 -10.00 5.80 4.30
N ASN A 141 -10.33 6.07 5.56
CA ASN A 141 -10.65 7.41 6.04
C ASN A 141 -9.37 8.25 6.15
N ALA A 142 -9.30 9.39 5.46
CA ALA A 142 -8.18 10.34 5.53
C ALA A 142 -7.85 10.78 6.96
N GLN A 143 -8.85 10.96 7.82
CA GLN A 143 -8.64 11.30 9.23
C GLN A 143 -7.89 10.18 9.98
N ALA A 144 -8.20 8.91 9.67
CA ALA A 144 -7.54 7.77 10.28
C ALA A 144 -6.06 7.66 9.87
N ILE A 145 -5.70 8.15 8.68
CA ILE A 145 -4.30 8.30 8.24
C ILE A 145 -3.60 9.38 9.07
N ILE A 146 -4.21 10.57 9.18
CA ILE A 146 -3.62 11.72 9.90
C ILE A 146 -3.31 11.37 11.35
N GLU A 147 -4.19 10.62 12.02
CA GLU A 147 -4.00 10.16 13.40
C GLU A 147 -2.78 9.24 13.60
N LYS A 148 -2.19 8.71 12.52
CA LYS A 148 -0.99 7.85 12.58
C LYS A 148 0.32 8.61 12.37
N LEU A 149 0.24 9.88 11.98
CA LEU A 149 1.40 10.66 11.54
C LEU A 149 1.82 11.68 12.61
N PRO A 150 3.09 12.15 12.57
CA PRO A 150 3.53 13.25 13.41
C PRO A 150 2.74 14.53 13.11
N GLU A 151 2.89 15.53 13.98
CA GLU A 151 2.26 16.84 13.80
C GLU A 151 2.64 17.43 12.43
N PHE A 152 1.68 18.10 11.78
CA PHE A 152 1.85 18.66 10.45
C PHE A 152 3.06 19.62 10.38
N LEU A 153 3.95 19.37 9.41
CA LEU A 153 5.21 20.09 9.19
C LEU A 153 6.16 20.14 10.39
N SER A 154 6.03 19.22 11.36
CA SER A 154 7.02 19.02 12.43
C SER A 154 8.22 18.20 11.95
N ASP A 155 9.37 18.34 12.61
CA ASP A 155 10.59 17.56 12.29
C ASP A 155 10.30 16.04 12.32
N PRO A 156 10.37 15.35 11.16
CA PRO A 156 10.04 13.92 11.06
C PRO A 156 11.19 13.02 11.49
N SER A 157 12.36 13.55 11.84
CA SER A 157 13.58 12.78 12.02
C SER A 157 13.46 11.72 13.12
N GLU A 158 12.84 12.06 14.24
CA GLU A 158 12.62 11.10 15.33
C GLU A 158 11.56 10.06 14.95
N PHE A 159 10.50 10.48 14.28
CA PHE A 159 9.47 9.57 13.78
C PHE A 159 10.07 8.53 12.83
N ILE A 160 10.83 8.95 11.82
CA ILE A 160 11.53 8.07 10.86
C ILE A 160 12.47 7.10 11.57
N ARG A 161 13.17 7.53 12.63
CA ARG A 161 14.08 6.65 13.41
C ARG A 161 13.36 5.61 14.25
N GLN A 162 12.19 5.93 14.80
CA GLN A 162 11.47 5.08 15.75
C GLN A 162 10.61 4.01 15.08
N VAL A 163 10.14 4.28 13.86
CA VAL A 163 9.28 3.36 13.11
C VAL A 163 9.96 2.00 12.90
N ARG A 164 9.16 0.93 12.91
CA ARG A 164 9.64 -0.45 12.77
C ARG A 164 8.80 -1.17 11.72
N ILE A 165 9.51 -1.86 10.83
CA ILE A 165 8.85 -2.70 9.83
C ILE A 165 8.29 -3.97 10.46
N ARG A 166 7.19 -4.43 9.90
CA ARG A 166 6.56 -5.71 10.20
C ARG A 166 7.41 -6.87 9.68
N ALA A 167 7.22 -8.06 10.23
CA ALA A 167 7.97 -9.25 9.83
C ALA A 167 7.78 -9.56 8.33
N THR A 168 8.85 -10.03 7.66
CA THR A 168 8.83 -10.39 6.23
C THR A 168 7.72 -11.39 5.90
N VAL A 169 7.49 -12.38 6.77
CA VAL A 169 6.41 -13.37 6.57
C VAL A 169 5.03 -12.74 6.51
N ASP A 170 4.72 -11.75 7.34
CA ASP A 170 3.42 -11.06 7.30
C ASP A 170 3.28 -10.27 5.99
N ILE A 171 4.34 -9.56 5.58
CA ILE A 171 4.37 -8.76 4.34
C ILE A 171 4.14 -9.66 3.13
N LEU A 172 4.86 -10.79 3.05
CA LEU A 172 4.68 -11.75 1.97
C LEU A 172 3.31 -12.43 2.01
N ASP A 173 2.80 -12.77 3.20
CA ASP A 173 1.45 -13.34 3.35
C ASP A 173 0.38 -12.40 2.79
N PHE A 174 0.49 -11.09 3.03
CA PHE A 174 -0.41 -10.10 2.42
C PHE A 174 -0.15 -9.95 0.92
N SER A 175 1.11 -9.91 0.49
CA SER A 175 1.50 -9.81 -0.92
C SER A 175 0.87 -10.93 -1.76
N ASP A 176 0.97 -12.17 -1.30
CA ASP A 176 0.41 -13.34 -1.97
C ASP A 176 -1.12 -13.32 -2.03
N LEU A 177 -1.75 -12.85 -0.95
CA LEU A 177 -3.20 -12.74 -0.84
C LEU A 177 -3.76 -11.66 -1.76
N ILE A 178 -3.18 -10.45 -1.77
CA ILE A 178 -3.66 -9.35 -2.60
C ILE A 178 -3.36 -9.59 -4.08
N TYR A 179 -2.23 -10.23 -4.41
CA TYR A 179 -1.92 -10.67 -5.77
C TYR A 179 -3.03 -11.56 -6.35
N ARG A 180 -3.47 -12.57 -5.58
CA ARG A 180 -4.56 -13.48 -5.99
C ARG A 180 -5.93 -12.81 -5.99
N ALA A 181 -6.20 -11.93 -5.03
CA ALA A 181 -7.44 -11.16 -5.02
C ALA A 181 -7.53 -10.22 -6.23
N HIS A 182 -6.42 -9.59 -6.61
CA HIS A 182 -6.34 -8.72 -7.78
C HIS A 182 -6.56 -9.50 -9.08
N TRP A 183 -5.96 -10.69 -9.24
CA TRP A 183 -6.32 -11.59 -10.34
C TRP A 183 -7.83 -11.83 -10.43
N ALA A 184 -8.47 -12.14 -9.30
CA ALA A 184 -9.90 -12.46 -9.26
C ALA A 184 -10.79 -11.28 -9.71
N VAL A 185 -10.45 -10.07 -9.25
CA VAL A 185 -11.13 -8.82 -9.65
C VAL A 185 -10.91 -8.54 -11.14
N ARG A 186 -9.67 -8.64 -11.62
CA ARG A 186 -9.32 -8.41 -13.02
C ARG A 186 -10.00 -9.40 -13.95
N ASN A 187 -10.03 -10.68 -13.59
CA ASN A 187 -10.70 -11.72 -14.35
C ASN A 187 -12.21 -11.46 -14.45
N ALA A 188 -12.87 -11.10 -13.34
CA ALA A 188 -14.29 -10.75 -13.36
C ALA A 188 -14.57 -9.56 -14.29
N TYR A 189 -13.74 -8.53 -14.26
CA TYR A 189 -13.84 -7.39 -15.18
C TYR A 189 -13.71 -7.80 -16.65
N LEU A 190 -12.70 -8.61 -17.00
CA LEU A 190 -12.49 -9.10 -18.37
C LEU A 190 -13.65 -9.98 -18.87
N GLU A 191 -14.31 -10.71 -17.97
CA GLU A 191 -15.49 -11.53 -18.28
C GLU A 191 -16.81 -10.74 -18.27
N GLY A 192 -16.78 -9.43 -18.00
CA GLY A 192 -17.99 -8.60 -17.88
C GLY A 192 -18.88 -8.96 -16.69
N LYS A 193 -18.29 -9.52 -15.62
CA LYS A 193 -18.96 -9.93 -14.39
C LYS A 193 -18.75 -8.89 -13.28
N PRO A 194 -19.66 -8.82 -12.29
CA PRO A 194 -19.42 -8.04 -11.07
C PRO A 194 -18.15 -8.49 -10.34
N ALA A 195 -17.45 -7.55 -9.70
CA ALA A 195 -16.29 -7.88 -8.87
C ALA A 195 -16.69 -8.86 -7.76
N PRO A 196 -15.86 -9.89 -7.49
CA PRO A 196 -16.21 -10.91 -6.52
C PRO A 196 -16.26 -10.33 -5.11
N ALA A 197 -17.25 -10.78 -4.34
CA ALA A 197 -17.37 -10.48 -2.91
C ALA A 197 -17.42 -8.97 -2.57
N ASP A 198 -17.94 -8.16 -3.51
CA ASP A 198 -18.07 -6.70 -3.47
C ASP A 198 -16.73 -5.95 -3.33
N LEU A 199 -15.64 -6.56 -3.81
CA LEU A 199 -14.33 -5.91 -3.82
C LEU A 199 -14.30 -4.72 -4.79
N SER A 200 -13.73 -3.60 -4.31
CA SER A 200 -13.42 -2.45 -5.13
C SER A 200 -12.15 -2.69 -5.96
N SER A 201 -12.26 -2.55 -7.28
CA SER A 201 -11.13 -2.79 -8.19
C SER A 201 -9.97 -1.81 -7.96
N SER A 202 -10.28 -0.51 -7.78
CA SER A 202 -9.27 0.51 -7.50
C SER A 202 -8.59 0.27 -6.15
N THR A 203 -9.35 -0.10 -5.12
CA THR A 203 -8.80 -0.44 -3.79
C THR A 203 -7.83 -1.60 -3.88
N VAL A 204 -8.22 -2.70 -4.54
CA VAL A 204 -7.37 -3.87 -4.68
C VAL A 204 -6.11 -3.57 -5.50
N MET A 205 -6.24 -2.76 -6.56
CA MET A 205 -5.12 -2.32 -7.38
C MET A 205 -4.11 -1.50 -6.58
N GLU A 206 -4.55 -0.47 -5.85
CA GLU A 206 -3.67 0.39 -5.05
C GLU A 206 -2.98 -0.38 -3.92
N ARG A 207 -3.70 -1.29 -3.25
CA ARG A 207 -3.11 -2.14 -2.22
C ARG A 207 -2.06 -3.10 -2.81
N HIS A 208 -2.32 -3.65 -4.00
CA HIS A 208 -1.35 -4.49 -4.72
C HIS A 208 -0.11 -3.68 -5.16
N TYR A 209 -0.33 -2.45 -5.64
CA TYR A 209 0.74 -1.54 -6.04
C TYR A 209 1.67 -1.24 -4.86
N ALA A 210 1.11 -0.83 -3.72
CA ALA A 210 1.91 -0.52 -2.54
C ALA A 210 2.71 -1.73 -2.01
N ILE A 211 2.12 -2.94 -2.00
CA ILE A 211 2.84 -4.12 -1.52
C ILE A 211 3.96 -4.54 -2.50
N ASN A 212 3.74 -4.42 -3.81
CA ASN A 212 4.77 -4.69 -4.83
C ASN A 212 5.94 -3.71 -4.69
N TRP A 213 5.65 -2.46 -4.36
CA TRP A 213 6.69 -1.52 -3.99
C TRP A 213 7.38 -1.95 -2.69
N ILE A 214 6.68 -2.33 -1.62
CA ILE A 214 7.37 -2.77 -0.38
C ILE A 214 8.35 -3.95 -0.64
N THR A 215 8.01 -4.85 -1.57
CA THR A 215 8.74 -6.09 -1.88
C THR A 215 9.73 -6.01 -3.05
N PHE A 216 10.10 -4.80 -3.50
CA PHE A 216 11.07 -4.58 -4.59
C PHE A 216 10.70 -5.23 -5.94
N GLN A 217 9.42 -5.26 -6.28
CA GLN A 217 8.99 -5.60 -7.65
C GLN A 217 9.32 -4.49 -8.67
N ALA A 218 9.61 -3.28 -8.19
CA ALA A 218 10.24 -2.20 -8.93
C ALA A 218 11.17 -1.39 -8.00
N ASP A 219 12.17 -0.72 -8.56
CA ASP A 219 13.12 0.14 -7.83
C ASP A 219 12.54 1.53 -7.56
N GLU A 220 11.77 2.07 -8.51
CA GLU A 220 11.10 3.35 -8.38
C GLU A 220 9.60 3.20 -8.15
N TRP A 221 8.99 4.19 -7.49
CA TRP A 221 7.55 4.17 -7.18
C TRP A 221 6.70 4.10 -8.44
N ASP A 222 6.94 5.02 -9.39
CA ASP A 222 6.13 5.14 -10.62
C ASP A 222 6.30 3.96 -11.60
N GLU A 223 7.30 3.09 -11.38
CA GLU A 223 7.60 1.94 -12.23
C GLU A 223 6.91 0.65 -11.78
N VAL A 224 6.23 0.66 -10.63
CA VAL A 224 5.55 -0.52 -10.10
C VAL A 224 4.42 -0.96 -11.04
N THR A 225 4.43 -2.24 -11.41
CA THR A 225 3.32 -2.88 -12.11
C THR A 225 2.50 -3.78 -11.16
N THR A 226 1.28 -4.07 -11.57
CA THR A 226 0.36 -4.97 -10.84
C THR A 226 -0.13 -6.07 -11.78
N ASP A 227 0.79 -6.68 -12.52
CA ASP A 227 0.47 -7.75 -13.46
C ASP A 227 -0.11 -8.96 -12.69
N THR A 228 -1.22 -9.49 -13.19
CA THR A 228 -1.97 -10.63 -12.63
C THR A 228 -2.56 -11.49 -13.73
#